data_AF-A0A2N3F4D0-F1
#
_entry.id   AF-A0A2N3F4D0-F1
#
_cell.length_a   1.000
_cell.length_b   1.000
_cell.length_c   1.000
_cell.angle_alpha   90.00
_cell.angle_beta   90.00
_cell.angle_gamma   90.00
#
_symmetry.space_group_name_H-M   'P 1'
#
loop_
_entity.id
_entity.type
_entity.pdbx_description
1 polymer ?
#
loop_
_entity_poly.entity_id
_entity_poly.type
_entity_poly.pdbx_seq_one_letter_code
_entity_poly.pdbx_strand_id
1 'polypeptide(L)'
;MSRRLHYIDWLRILAVLLLFPFHTSRVFNAGEAFYVKSSYLSMAVNYTNGFIDRWQMPLLFLLAGCSAHFSLAKRSTATFARERRTRLGVPLLFGILVIMPPQTYIGARFNSGYTGSFWRYITSFDFLRWNIQADGDYYGGFGVGHLWFVLFLLVLSMAALPIFTWGRSEGGSALIGAWARHLARPTWWFLPPAILWLAEAMPDLFGKNAVYYFVLFVLGYIVFADEGFAESAERHRAIALTVGTVLCTAFVATWQWRIALPDPSVQLTVANYLGMLGVWTILIGMLGVGRHRLDRPSRSLSYLAEASYPIYILHQTAIIVVASFVVKTSLGGVAQWVIIMVASTVTSFAIYEVVRRFGPMRYLFGMRPATHRKSSWAASAPKGQPG
;
A
#
# COMPACT_ATOMS: atom_id res chain seq x y z
N MET A 1 27.29 -5.16 -10.68
CA MET A 1 26.70 -5.06 -9.31
C MET A 1 25.36 -4.35 -9.40
N SER A 2 24.24 -4.99 -9.06
CA SER A 2 22.94 -4.31 -9.07
C SER A 2 22.87 -3.29 -7.91
N ARG A 3 22.85 -2.00 -8.24
CA ARG A 3 22.65 -0.89 -7.30
C ARG A 3 21.25 -1.02 -6.69
N ARG A 4 21.14 -0.96 -5.35
CA ARG A 4 19.85 -0.88 -4.67
C ARG A 4 19.26 0.50 -4.94
N LEU A 5 18.04 0.55 -5.46
CA LEU A 5 17.32 1.80 -5.70
C LEU A 5 16.70 2.29 -4.39
N HIS A 6 17.41 3.18 -3.69
CA HIS A 6 17.02 3.62 -2.35
C HIS A 6 15.72 4.44 -2.37
N TYR A 7 15.50 5.19 -3.46
CA TYR A 7 14.29 6.00 -3.61
C TYR A 7 13.01 5.17 -3.70
N ILE A 8 13.06 3.95 -4.25
CA ILE A 8 11.91 3.03 -4.32
C ILE A 8 11.50 2.60 -2.92
N ASP A 9 12.49 2.28 -2.07
CA ASP A 9 12.24 1.93 -0.69
C ASP A 9 11.69 3.14 0.09
N TRP A 10 12.23 4.35 -0.13
CA TRP A 10 11.69 5.57 0.49
C TRP A 10 10.26 5.88 0.07
N LEU A 11 9.94 5.80 -1.22
CA LEU A 11 8.57 6.04 -1.70
C LEU A 11 7.59 5.03 -1.09
N ARG A 12 7.98 3.76 -0.96
CA ARG A 12 7.17 2.75 -0.26
C ARG A 12 6.99 3.11 1.22
N ILE A 13 8.06 3.49 1.91
CA ILE A 13 8.01 3.90 3.32
C ILE A 13 7.06 5.07 3.51
N LEU A 14 7.21 6.13 2.71
CA LEU A 14 6.37 7.33 2.79
C LEU A 14 4.91 7.00 2.49
N ALA A 15 4.63 6.16 1.48
CA ALA A 15 3.29 5.70 1.18
C ALA A 15 2.68 4.89 2.33
N VAL A 16 3.46 4.05 3.02
CA VAL A 16 2.99 3.32 4.21
C VAL A 16 2.75 4.27 5.39
N LEU A 17 3.65 5.22 5.64
CA LEU A 17 3.49 6.19 6.74
C LEU A 17 2.26 7.10 6.53
N LEU A 18 1.92 7.40 5.28
CA LEU A 18 0.71 8.16 4.92
C LEU A 18 -0.59 7.44 5.29
N LEU A 19 -0.57 6.13 5.54
CA LEU A 19 -1.76 5.39 6.00
C LEU A 19 -2.22 5.85 7.38
N PHE A 20 -1.33 6.35 8.24
CA PHE A 20 -1.72 6.91 9.55
C PHE A 20 -2.63 8.13 9.41
N PRO A 21 -2.26 9.22 8.71
CA PRO A 21 -3.17 10.34 8.47
C PRO A 21 -4.42 9.92 7.73
N PHE A 22 -4.30 9.05 6.74
CA PHE A 22 -5.45 8.62 5.94
C PHE A 22 -6.51 7.89 6.80
N HIS A 23 -6.12 6.80 7.49
CA HIS A 23 -7.05 6.03 8.30
C HIS A 23 -7.47 6.74 9.60
N THR A 24 -6.64 7.63 10.15
CA THR A 24 -7.10 8.53 11.23
C THR A 24 -8.21 9.45 10.71
N SER A 25 -8.03 10.01 9.51
CA SER A 25 -9.03 10.89 8.88
C SER A 25 -10.32 10.15 8.51
N ARG A 26 -10.29 8.84 8.23
CA ARG A 26 -11.49 7.99 8.05
C ARG A 26 -12.43 7.98 9.26
N VAL A 27 -11.91 8.28 10.46
CA VAL A 27 -12.77 8.44 11.66
C VAL A 27 -13.63 9.70 11.58
N PHE A 28 -13.20 10.72 10.81
CA PHE A 28 -13.82 12.06 10.73
C PHE A 28 -14.42 12.38 9.35
N ASN A 29 -14.26 11.52 8.34
CA ASN A 29 -14.84 11.72 7.01
C ASN A 29 -16.36 11.50 7.05
N ALA A 30 -17.15 12.22 6.26
CA ALA A 30 -18.60 12.10 6.27
C ALA A 30 -19.11 11.06 5.25
N GLY A 31 -20.28 10.46 5.49
CA GLY A 31 -20.99 9.66 4.49
C GLY A 31 -20.43 8.26 4.17
N GLU A 32 -19.25 7.90 4.67
CA GLU A 32 -18.68 6.55 4.49
C GLU A 32 -18.48 5.84 5.83
N ALA A 33 -18.85 4.55 5.85
CA ALA A 33 -18.67 3.68 7.00
C ALA A 33 -17.20 3.46 7.35
N PHE A 34 -16.96 3.26 8.64
CA PHE A 34 -15.69 2.84 9.21
C PHE A 34 -15.95 2.13 10.54
N TYR A 35 -14.98 1.43 11.10
CA TYR A 35 -15.18 0.70 12.37
C TYR A 35 -15.55 1.62 13.54
N VAL A 36 -15.09 2.88 13.51
CA VAL A 36 -15.39 3.91 14.50
C VAL A 36 -15.53 5.25 13.80
N LYS A 37 -16.54 6.03 14.16
CA LYS A 37 -16.74 7.42 13.71
C LYS A 37 -16.74 8.39 14.88
N SER A 38 -16.19 9.58 14.66
CA SER A 38 -16.35 10.73 15.57
C SER A 38 -17.70 11.42 15.32
N SER A 39 -18.18 12.16 16.32
CA SER A 39 -19.29 13.12 16.13
C SER A 39 -18.88 14.34 15.30
N TYR A 40 -17.59 14.61 15.15
CA TYR A 40 -17.06 15.70 14.31
C TYR A 40 -16.78 15.19 12.90
N LEU A 41 -17.78 15.30 12.01
CA LEU A 41 -17.66 14.86 10.62
C LEU A 41 -17.41 16.04 9.66
N SER A 42 -16.60 15.81 8.62
CA SER A 42 -16.26 16.84 7.64
C SER A 42 -16.22 16.31 6.20
N MET A 43 -16.95 17.00 5.31
CA MET A 43 -16.87 16.76 3.87
C MET A 43 -15.51 17.14 3.28
N ALA A 44 -14.80 18.12 3.85
CA ALA A 44 -13.45 18.47 3.40
C ALA A 44 -12.48 17.28 3.57
N VAL A 45 -12.70 16.46 4.60
CA VAL A 45 -11.94 15.24 4.83
C VAL A 45 -12.24 14.18 3.75
N ASN A 46 -13.46 14.13 3.21
CA ASN A 46 -13.78 13.25 2.08
C ASN A 46 -12.95 13.60 0.85
N TYR A 47 -12.88 14.88 0.49
CA TYR A 47 -12.07 15.32 -0.66
C TYR A 47 -10.57 15.06 -0.42
N THR A 48 -10.09 15.26 0.80
CA THR A 48 -8.69 14.98 1.15
C THR A 48 -8.36 13.49 1.03
N ASN A 49 -9.20 12.63 1.62
CA ASN A 49 -9.05 11.18 1.51
C ASN A 49 -9.18 10.73 0.05
N GLY A 50 -10.16 11.26 -0.69
CA GLY A 50 -10.35 10.97 -2.10
C GLY A 50 -9.11 11.29 -2.92
N PHE A 51 -8.45 12.43 -2.67
CA PHE A 51 -7.20 12.79 -3.33
C PHE A 51 -6.07 11.81 -3.02
N ILE A 52 -5.88 11.42 -1.76
CA ILE A 52 -4.84 10.45 -1.36
C ILE A 52 -5.10 9.08 -2.01
N ASP A 53 -6.35 8.62 -2.00
CA ASP A 53 -6.76 7.32 -2.53
C ASP A 53 -6.50 7.21 -4.05
N ARG A 54 -6.53 8.33 -4.79
CA ARG A 54 -6.22 8.35 -6.23
C ARG A 54 -4.87 7.76 -6.57
N TRP A 55 -3.86 7.91 -5.72
CA TRP A 55 -2.47 7.61 -6.10
C TRP A 55 -1.72 6.73 -5.09
N GLN A 56 -2.13 6.69 -3.82
CA GLN A 56 -1.38 5.96 -2.80
C GLN A 56 -1.32 4.46 -3.08
N MET A 57 -2.46 3.81 -3.32
CA MET A 57 -2.50 2.38 -3.63
C MET A 57 -1.93 2.08 -5.03
N PRO A 58 -2.23 2.88 -6.07
CA PRO A 58 -1.57 2.74 -7.35
C PRO A 58 -0.04 2.79 -7.28
N LEU A 59 0.51 3.69 -6.46
CA LEU A 59 1.95 3.78 -6.22
C LEU A 59 2.49 2.48 -5.62
N LEU A 60 1.85 1.94 -4.58
CA LEU A 60 2.30 0.72 -3.94
C LEU A 60 2.30 -0.49 -4.90
N PHE A 61 1.28 -0.63 -5.76
CA PHE A 61 1.26 -1.69 -6.78
C PHE A 61 2.35 -1.48 -7.85
N LEU A 62 2.55 -0.25 -8.32
CA LEU A 62 3.62 0.08 -9.28
C LEU A 62 5.01 -0.26 -8.69
N LEU A 63 5.28 0.16 -7.45
CA LEU A 63 6.54 -0.14 -6.75
C LEU A 63 6.71 -1.64 -6.45
N ALA A 64 5.61 -2.36 -6.24
CA ALA A 64 5.64 -3.80 -6.06
C ALA A 64 6.02 -4.53 -7.36
N GLY A 65 5.55 -4.05 -8.52
CA GLY A 65 5.94 -4.51 -9.85
C GLY A 65 7.43 -4.29 -10.13
N CYS A 66 7.92 -3.09 -9.84
CA CYS A 66 9.35 -2.74 -9.87
C CYS A 66 10.18 -3.72 -9.03
N SER A 67 9.71 -4.02 -7.80
CA SER A 67 10.39 -4.98 -6.92
C SER A 67 10.35 -6.41 -7.46
N ALA A 68 9.32 -6.78 -8.23
CA ALA A 68 9.23 -8.08 -8.88
C ALA A 68 10.28 -8.21 -10.00
N HIS A 69 10.46 -7.16 -10.82
CA HIS A 69 11.51 -7.11 -11.85
C HIS A 69 12.90 -7.39 -11.27
N PHE A 70 13.32 -6.62 -10.27
CA PHE A 70 14.64 -6.81 -9.64
C PHE A 70 14.79 -8.12 -8.88
N SER A 71 13.70 -8.68 -8.34
CA SER A 71 13.75 -9.96 -7.65
C SER A 71 13.93 -11.12 -8.63
N LEU A 72 13.18 -11.12 -9.74
CA LEU A 72 13.22 -12.17 -10.77
C LEU A 72 14.50 -12.13 -11.61
N ALA A 73 15.16 -10.97 -11.70
CA ALA A 73 16.51 -10.88 -12.27
C ALA A 73 17.57 -11.67 -11.47
N LYS A 74 17.31 -11.97 -10.18
CA LYS A 74 18.26 -12.63 -9.27
C LYS A 74 17.81 -14.01 -8.78
N ARG A 75 16.56 -14.39 -9.02
CA ARG A 75 15.93 -15.59 -8.45
C ARG A 75 15.17 -16.36 -9.52
N SER A 76 15.00 -17.67 -9.31
CA SER A 76 14.09 -18.47 -10.14
C SER A 76 12.64 -18.12 -9.85
N THR A 77 11.76 -18.32 -10.84
CA THR A 77 10.30 -18.12 -10.69
C THR A 77 9.73 -18.92 -9.53
N ALA A 78 10.15 -20.18 -9.36
CA ALA A 78 9.70 -21.02 -8.26
C ALA A 78 10.10 -20.46 -6.88
N THR A 79 11.33 -19.94 -6.77
CA THR A 79 11.81 -19.29 -5.54
C THR A 79 11.02 -18.02 -5.25
N PHE A 80 10.81 -17.17 -6.27
CA PHE A 80 9.99 -15.98 -6.14
C PHE A 80 8.56 -16.31 -5.68
N ALA A 81 7.92 -17.31 -6.30
CA ALA A 81 6.57 -17.72 -5.95
C ALA A 81 6.48 -18.25 -4.51
N ARG A 82 7.44 -19.07 -4.08
CA ARG A 82 7.54 -19.55 -2.70
C ARG A 82 7.76 -18.41 -1.70
N GLU A 83 8.65 -17.47 -2.00
CA GLU A 83 8.88 -16.30 -1.14
C GLU A 83 7.63 -15.43 -1.02
N ARG A 84 6.87 -15.23 -2.12
CA ARG A 84 5.61 -14.46 -2.08
C ARG A 84 4.53 -15.17 -1.26
N ARG A 85 4.31 -16.47 -1.48
CA ARG A 85 3.33 -17.25 -0.69
C ARG A 85 3.64 -17.22 0.81
N THR A 86 4.92 -17.36 1.17
CA THR A 86 5.32 -17.37 2.58
C THR A 86 5.31 -15.97 3.20
N ARG A 87 5.87 -14.96 2.53
CA ARG A 87 5.99 -13.59 3.09
C ARG A 87 4.72 -12.75 3.01
N LEU A 88 3.76 -13.13 2.18
CA LEU A 88 2.47 -12.44 2.08
C LEU A 88 1.32 -13.30 2.63
N GLY A 89 1.30 -14.60 2.31
CA GLY A 89 0.23 -15.49 2.74
C GLY A 89 0.21 -15.75 4.24
N VAL A 90 1.37 -16.02 4.86
CA VAL A 90 1.42 -16.23 6.32
C VAL A 90 1.00 -14.96 7.08
N PRO A 91 1.51 -13.76 6.76
CA PRO A 91 1.09 -12.55 7.45
C PRO A 91 -0.34 -12.15 7.15
N LEU A 92 -0.87 -12.48 5.97
CA LEU A 92 -2.28 -12.28 5.66
C LEU A 92 -3.17 -13.15 6.55
N LEU A 93 -2.88 -14.45 6.66
CA LEU A 93 -3.66 -15.36 7.51
C LEU A 93 -3.56 -14.95 8.98
N PHE A 94 -2.35 -14.66 9.46
CA PHE A 94 -2.15 -14.14 10.81
C PHE A 94 -2.90 -12.82 11.03
N GLY A 95 -2.85 -11.93 10.05
CA GLY A 95 -3.55 -10.66 10.07
C GLY A 95 -5.06 -10.82 10.19
N ILE A 96 -5.66 -11.70 9.38
CA ILE A 96 -7.10 -12.00 9.43
C ILE A 96 -7.50 -12.64 10.77
N LEU A 97 -6.68 -13.55 11.31
CA LEU A 97 -7.04 -14.32 12.50
C LEU A 97 -6.71 -13.62 13.83
N VAL A 98 -5.79 -12.65 13.83
CA VAL A 98 -5.28 -12.04 15.07
C VAL A 98 -5.35 -10.51 15.06
N ILE A 99 -5.05 -9.88 13.92
CA ILE A 99 -4.96 -8.41 13.82
C ILE A 99 -6.32 -7.77 13.47
N MET A 100 -7.15 -8.44 12.68
CA MET A 100 -8.49 -8.01 12.30
C MET A 100 -9.54 -8.12 13.41
N PRO A 101 -9.59 -9.18 14.24
CA PRO A 101 -10.67 -9.36 15.21
C PRO A 101 -10.88 -8.20 16.19
N PRO A 102 -9.83 -7.51 16.70
CA PRO A 102 -10.04 -6.30 17.49
C PRO A 102 -10.78 -5.19 16.73
N GLN A 103 -10.50 -5.02 15.43
CA GLN A 103 -11.18 -4.01 14.59
C GLN A 103 -12.65 -4.39 14.36
N THR A 104 -12.91 -5.63 13.95
CA THR A 104 -14.27 -6.10 13.67
C THR A 104 -15.12 -6.19 14.95
N TYR A 105 -14.51 -6.53 16.09
CA TYR A 105 -15.18 -6.42 17.39
C TYR A 105 -15.62 -4.98 17.69
N ILE A 106 -14.71 -4.00 17.53
CA ILE A 106 -15.03 -2.59 17.74
C ILE A 106 -16.13 -2.14 16.77
N GLY A 107 -16.04 -2.54 15.50
CA GLY A 107 -17.10 -2.32 14.51
C GLY A 107 -18.45 -2.89 14.96
N ALA A 108 -18.49 -4.14 15.43
CA ALA A 108 -19.71 -4.76 15.96
C ALA A 108 -20.31 -4.00 17.14
N ARG A 109 -19.45 -3.47 18.04
CA ARG A 109 -19.87 -2.66 19.20
C ARG A 109 -20.47 -1.32 18.77
N PHE A 110 -19.81 -0.61 17.86
CA PHE A 110 -20.20 0.76 17.46
C PHE A 110 -21.34 0.77 16.45
N ASN A 111 -21.35 -0.17 15.51
CA ASN A 111 -22.21 -0.12 14.32
C ASN A 111 -23.34 -1.17 14.35
N SER A 112 -23.27 -2.18 15.22
CA SER A 112 -24.25 -3.29 15.25
C SER A 112 -24.79 -3.62 16.64
N GLY A 113 -24.46 -2.82 17.66
CA GLY A 113 -24.98 -2.99 19.01
C GLY A 113 -24.53 -4.27 19.72
N TYR A 114 -23.41 -4.88 19.32
CA TYR A 114 -22.87 -6.05 20.02
C TYR A 114 -22.61 -5.71 21.49
N THR A 115 -23.08 -6.55 22.42
CA THR A 115 -22.95 -6.29 23.87
C THR A 115 -21.96 -7.22 24.56
N GLY A 116 -21.53 -8.30 23.90
CA GLY A 116 -20.58 -9.27 24.44
C GLY A 116 -19.18 -8.70 24.67
N SER A 117 -18.40 -9.43 25.48
CA SER A 117 -16.97 -9.15 25.68
C SER A 117 -16.15 -9.56 24.45
N PHE A 118 -14.95 -8.98 24.31
CA PHE A 118 -14.01 -9.40 23.26
C PHE A 118 -13.68 -10.89 23.38
N TRP A 119 -13.52 -11.42 24.59
CA TRP A 119 -13.26 -12.85 24.78
C TRP A 119 -14.38 -13.72 24.23
N ARG A 120 -15.64 -13.37 24.52
CA ARG A 120 -16.79 -14.07 23.95
C ARG A 120 -16.74 -14.04 22.42
N TYR A 121 -16.52 -12.86 21.84
CA TYR A 121 -16.44 -12.63 20.40
C TYR A 121 -15.42 -13.55 19.69
N ILE A 122 -14.27 -13.77 20.33
CA ILE A 122 -13.25 -14.71 19.84
C ILE A 122 -13.67 -16.16 20.04
N THR A 123 -14.09 -16.55 21.26
CA THR A 123 -14.38 -17.96 21.59
C THR A 123 -15.64 -18.51 20.91
N SER A 124 -16.61 -17.65 20.57
CA SER A 124 -17.80 -18.03 19.80
C SER A 124 -17.60 -17.91 18.29
N PHE A 125 -16.38 -17.57 17.85
CA PHE A 125 -16.03 -17.35 16.45
C PHE A 125 -16.92 -16.33 15.74
N ASP A 126 -17.43 -15.34 16.48
CA ASP A 126 -18.30 -14.29 15.92
C ASP A 126 -17.55 -13.48 14.85
N PHE A 127 -16.23 -13.31 15.01
CA PHE A 127 -15.35 -12.68 14.02
C PHE A 127 -15.16 -13.48 12.72
N LEU A 128 -15.61 -14.74 12.65
CA LEU A 128 -15.61 -15.55 11.43
C LEU A 128 -16.99 -15.63 10.78
N ARG A 129 -18.03 -15.12 11.45
CA ARG A 129 -19.38 -15.11 10.87
C ARG A 129 -19.40 -14.19 9.68
N TRP A 130 -20.00 -14.67 8.60
CA TRP A 130 -20.25 -13.83 7.43
C TRP A 130 -21.27 -12.75 7.80
N ASN A 131 -20.79 -11.51 7.92
CA ASN A 131 -21.60 -10.34 8.26
C ASN A 131 -21.14 -9.11 7.46
N ILE A 132 -20.60 -9.37 6.26
CA ILE A 132 -20.27 -8.30 5.33
C ILE A 132 -21.59 -7.73 4.84
N GLN A 133 -21.96 -6.58 5.39
CA GLN A 133 -23.10 -5.77 4.92
C GLN A 133 -22.70 -5.04 3.64
N ALA A 134 -23.64 -4.32 3.01
CA ALA A 134 -23.36 -3.55 1.79
C ALA A 134 -22.13 -2.62 1.94
N ASP A 135 -21.89 -2.12 3.17
CA ASP A 135 -20.79 -1.22 3.52
C ASP A 135 -19.51 -1.94 4.00
N GLY A 136 -19.43 -3.27 3.92
CA GLY A 136 -18.21 -4.03 4.23
C GLY A 136 -18.18 -4.66 5.64
N ASP A 137 -16.97 -4.92 6.14
CA ASP A 137 -16.70 -5.60 7.41
C ASP A 137 -16.71 -4.66 8.65
N TYR A 138 -17.07 -3.39 8.46
CA TYR A 138 -17.13 -2.38 9.52
C TYR A 138 -18.19 -2.64 10.60
N TYR A 139 -19.11 -3.57 10.36
CA TYR A 139 -20.21 -3.96 11.24
C TYR A 139 -19.88 -5.22 12.06
N GLY A 140 -18.64 -5.66 11.97
CA GLY A 140 -18.15 -6.88 12.61
C GLY A 140 -18.36 -8.13 11.78
N GLY A 141 -17.84 -9.25 12.28
CA GLY A 141 -17.81 -10.53 11.59
C GLY A 141 -16.50 -10.72 10.86
N PHE A 142 -16.54 -11.56 9.83
CA PHE A 142 -15.39 -11.85 8.97
C PHE A 142 -15.06 -10.64 8.09
N GLY A 143 -13.78 -10.28 8.08
CA GLY A 143 -13.29 -9.12 7.36
C GLY A 143 -11.82 -9.22 7.01
N VAL A 144 -11.46 -8.76 5.82
CA VAL A 144 -10.05 -8.61 5.38
C VAL A 144 -9.53 -7.21 5.73
N GLY A 145 -10.43 -6.24 5.92
CA GLY A 145 -10.13 -4.85 6.29
C GLY A 145 -9.04 -4.24 5.44
N HIS A 146 -8.08 -3.57 6.10
CA HIS A 146 -6.95 -2.92 5.42
C HIS A 146 -5.99 -3.89 4.75
N LEU A 147 -6.03 -5.19 5.07
CA LEU A 147 -5.11 -6.21 4.54
C LEU A 147 -5.41 -6.60 3.09
N TRP A 148 -6.45 -6.03 2.49
CA TRP A 148 -6.83 -6.28 1.10
C TRP A 148 -5.67 -6.08 0.12
N PHE A 149 -4.80 -5.09 0.37
CA PHE A 149 -3.61 -4.86 -0.46
C PHE A 149 -2.65 -6.05 -0.43
N VAL A 150 -2.47 -6.72 0.71
CA VAL A 150 -1.62 -7.91 0.82
C VAL A 150 -2.25 -9.10 0.10
N LEU A 151 -3.56 -9.28 0.25
CA LEU A 151 -4.31 -10.30 -0.47
C LEU A 151 -4.17 -10.10 -1.98
N PHE A 152 -4.44 -8.89 -2.47
CA PHE A 152 -4.32 -8.54 -3.88
C PHE A 152 -2.89 -8.70 -4.35
N LEU A 153 -1.91 -8.19 -3.60
CA LEU A 153 -0.50 -8.34 -3.97
C LEU A 153 -0.09 -9.81 -4.08
N LEU A 154 -0.57 -10.68 -3.19
CA LEU A 154 -0.33 -12.12 -3.29
C LEU A 154 -0.95 -12.70 -4.57
N VAL A 155 -2.25 -12.51 -4.78
CA VAL A 155 -2.99 -13.06 -5.93
C VAL A 155 -2.42 -12.53 -7.25
N LEU A 156 -2.29 -11.21 -7.37
CA LEU A 156 -1.79 -10.55 -8.58
C LEU A 156 -0.32 -10.93 -8.85
N SER A 157 0.51 -11.11 -7.82
CA SER A 157 1.89 -11.57 -8.02
C SER A 157 1.97 -13.01 -8.54
N MET A 158 1.00 -13.88 -8.22
CA MET A 158 0.92 -15.23 -8.78
C MET A 158 0.35 -15.19 -10.20
N ALA A 159 -0.70 -14.40 -10.43
CA ALA A 159 -1.32 -14.22 -11.74
C ALA A 159 -0.36 -13.62 -12.77
N ALA A 160 0.58 -12.76 -12.34
CA ALA A 160 1.56 -12.15 -13.23
C ALA A 160 2.76 -13.07 -13.56
N LEU A 161 2.90 -14.24 -12.90
CA LEU A 161 4.05 -15.11 -13.12
C LEU A 161 4.23 -15.53 -14.58
N PRO A 162 3.18 -15.94 -15.34
CA PRO A 162 3.35 -16.31 -16.74
C PRO A 162 3.94 -15.17 -17.57
N ILE A 163 3.45 -13.94 -17.36
CA ILE A 163 3.93 -12.72 -18.04
C ILE A 163 5.40 -12.48 -17.67
N PHE A 164 5.75 -12.54 -16.39
CA PHE A 164 7.11 -12.27 -15.95
C PHE A 164 8.09 -13.38 -16.32
N THR A 165 7.66 -14.65 -16.37
CA THR A 165 8.48 -15.76 -16.85
C THR A 165 8.75 -15.64 -18.33
N TRP A 166 7.71 -15.33 -19.12
CA TRP A 166 7.85 -15.10 -20.54
C TRP A 166 8.71 -13.87 -20.81
N GLY A 167 8.55 -12.80 -20.03
CA GLY A 167 9.37 -11.58 -20.08
C GLY A 167 10.86 -11.76 -19.81
N ARG A 168 11.29 -12.96 -19.40
CA ARG A 168 12.71 -13.33 -19.25
C ARG A 168 13.25 -14.13 -20.43
N SER A 169 12.41 -14.60 -21.34
CA SER A 169 12.85 -15.15 -22.62
C SER A 169 13.48 -14.05 -23.48
N GLU A 170 14.26 -14.42 -24.49
CA GLU A 170 14.89 -13.44 -25.40
C GLU A 170 13.84 -12.52 -26.05
N GLY A 171 12.79 -13.10 -26.62
CA GLY A 171 11.70 -12.34 -27.24
C GLY A 171 10.89 -11.50 -26.25
N GLY A 172 10.59 -12.04 -25.07
CA GLY A 172 9.85 -11.32 -24.04
C GLY A 172 10.64 -10.15 -23.44
N SER A 173 11.93 -10.35 -23.17
CA SER A 173 12.81 -9.29 -22.65
C SER A 173 13.00 -8.19 -23.69
N ALA A 174 13.12 -8.53 -24.98
CA ALA A 174 13.19 -7.56 -26.07
C ALA A 174 11.91 -6.71 -26.16
N LEU A 175 10.73 -7.34 -26.09
CA LEU A 175 9.45 -6.62 -26.14
C LEU A 175 9.27 -5.72 -24.92
N ILE A 176 9.47 -6.24 -23.71
CA ILE A 176 9.34 -5.47 -22.47
C ILE A 176 10.30 -4.28 -22.47
N GLY A 177 11.56 -4.48 -22.88
CA GLY A 177 12.53 -3.41 -23.02
C GLY A 177 12.11 -2.36 -24.06
N ALA A 178 11.51 -2.77 -25.19
CA ALA A 178 10.99 -1.84 -26.19
C ALA A 178 9.85 -0.98 -25.61
N TRP A 179 8.89 -1.59 -24.91
CA TRP A 179 7.83 -0.86 -24.22
C TRP A 179 8.37 0.11 -23.17
N ALA A 180 9.36 -0.31 -22.39
CA ALA A 180 10.02 0.56 -21.41
C ALA A 180 10.68 1.78 -22.06
N ARG A 181 11.40 1.58 -23.18
CA ARG A 181 12.00 2.68 -23.98
C ARG A 181 10.97 3.59 -24.63
N HIS A 182 9.83 3.06 -25.07
CA HIS A 182 8.72 3.89 -25.54
C HIS A 182 8.16 4.75 -24.41
N LEU A 183 7.88 4.14 -23.25
CA LEU A 183 7.40 4.86 -22.06
C LEU A 183 8.42 5.84 -21.49
N ALA A 184 9.71 5.73 -21.81
CA ALA A 184 10.69 6.76 -21.49
C ALA A 184 10.44 8.09 -22.23
N ARG A 185 9.67 8.08 -23.32
CA ARG A 185 9.31 9.28 -24.07
C ARG A 185 7.99 9.85 -23.54
N PRO A 186 7.92 11.14 -23.13
CA PRO A 186 6.69 11.73 -22.59
C PRO A 186 5.47 11.65 -23.52
N THR A 187 5.67 11.59 -24.84
CA THR A 187 4.59 11.40 -25.82
C THR A 187 3.83 10.08 -25.65
N TRP A 188 4.45 9.05 -25.06
CA TRP A 188 3.81 7.77 -24.77
C TRP A 188 3.10 7.73 -23.42
N TRP A 189 3.19 8.78 -22.61
CA TRP A 189 2.54 8.82 -21.28
C TRP A 189 1.02 8.92 -21.35
N PHE A 190 0.45 9.21 -22.52
CA PHE A 190 -0.99 9.21 -22.78
C PHE A 190 -1.56 7.79 -22.98
N LEU A 191 -0.71 6.78 -23.24
CA LEU A 191 -1.17 5.41 -23.48
C LEU A 191 -1.53 4.64 -22.18
N PRO A 192 -0.70 4.62 -21.11
CA PRO A 192 -1.07 3.94 -19.87
C PRO A 192 -2.41 4.40 -19.27
N PRO A 193 -2.77 5.70 -19.26
CA PRO A 193 -4.09 6.14 -18.84
C PRO A 193 -5.26 5.49 -19.59
N ALA A 194 -5.14 5.25 -20.90
CA ALA A 194 -6.17 4.57 -21.68
C ALA A 194 -6.31 3.11 -21.25
N ILE A 195 -5.19 2.41 -21.04
CA ILE A 195 -5.19 1.02 -20.55
C ILE A 195 -5.79 0.93 -19.15
N LEU A 196 -5.43 1.86 -18.27
CA LEU A 196 -5.94 1.92 -16.90
C LEU A 196 -7.45 2.22 -16.86
N TRP A 197 -7.93 3.11 -17.73
CA TRP A 197 -9.36 3.40 -17.85
C TRP A 197 -10.15 2.17 -18.32
N LEU A 198 -9.65 1.45 -19.33
CA LEU A 198 -10.26 0.18 -19.78
C LEU A 198 -10.23 -0.89 -18.69
N ALA A 199 -9.15 -0.95 -17.90
CA ALA A 199 -9.03 -1.87 -16.77
C ALA A 199 -10.03 -1.53 -15.65
N GLU A 200 -10.26 -0.23 -15.38
CA GLU A 200 -11.23 0.24 -14.37
C GLU A 200 -12.68 -0.09 -14.74
N ALA A 201 -12.99 -0.25 -16.03
CA ALA A 201 -14.31 -0.68 -16.49
C ALA A 201 -14.62 -2.17 -16.18
N MET A 202 -13.64 -2.95 -15.74
CA MET A 202 -13.85 -4.35 -15.35
C MET A 202 -14.52 -4.46 -13.98
N PRO A 203 -15.29 -5.53 -13.70
CA PRO A 203 -15.97 -5.69 -12.42
C PRO A 203 -15.03 -5.70 -11.21
N ASP A 204 -15.50 -5.12 -10.11
CA ASP A 204 -14.80 -5.13 -8.83
C ASP A 204 -14.81 -6.53 -8.19
N LEU A 205 -13.71 -6.87 -7.52
CA LEU A 205 -13.60 -8.05 -6.67
C LEU A 205 -13.43 -7.58 -5.22
N PHE A 206 -14.37 -7.92 -4.33
CA PHE A 206 -14.38 -7.45 -2.94
C PHE A 206 -14.32 -5.90 -2.82
N GLY A 207 -15.02 -5.18 -3.71
CA GLY A 207 -15.08 -3.71 -3.71
C GLY A 207 -13.78 -3.03 -4.17
N LYS A 208 -12.91 -3.76 -4.87
CA LYS A 208 -11.65 -3.24 -5.44
C LYS A 208 -11.44 -3.80 -6.85
N ASN A 209 -11.03 -2.96 -7.79
CA ASN A 209 -10.80 -3.39 -9.17
C ASN A 209 -9.46 -4.15 -9.30
N ALA A 210 -9.53 -5.48 -9.38
CA ALA A 210 -8.34 -6.34 -9.46
C ALA A 210 -7.56 -6.15 -10.77
N VAL A 211 -8.24 -5.88 -11.89
CA VAL A 211 -7.61 -5.71 -13.20
C VAL A 211 -6.82 -4.42 -13.27
N TYR A 212 -7.38 -3.32 -12.76
CA TYR A 212 -6.70 -2.03 -12.62
C TYR A 212 -5.39 -2.14 -11.84
N TYR A 213 -5.42 -2.79 -10.66
CA TYR A 213 -4.20 -2.99 -9.86
C TYR A 213 -3.23 -3.98 -10.50
N PHE A 214 -3.72 -4.98 -11.24
CA PHE A 214 -2.88 -5.89 -12.01
C PHE A 214 -2.11 -5.16 -13.11
N VAL A 215 -2.78 -4.29 -13.86
CA VAL A 215 -2.16 -3.46 -14.90
C VAL A 215 -1.08 -2.57 -14.29
N LEU A 216 -1.35 -1.89 -13.17
CA LEU A 216 -0.34 -1.08 -12.48
C LEU A 216 0.86 -1.91 -12.00
N PHE A 217 0.62 -3.11 -11.49
CA PHE A 217 1.68 -4.02 -11.08
C PHE A 217 2.54 -4.46 -12.27
N VAL A 218 1.94 -4.77 -13.43
CA VAL A 218 2.67 -5.12 -14.66
C VAL A 218 3.40 -3.91 -15.25
N LEU A 219 2.77 -2.73 -15.29
CA LEU A 219 3.42 -1.48 -15.71
C LEU A 219 4.65 -1.19 -14.85
N GLY A 220 4.57 -1.43 -13.55
CA GLY A 220 5.70 -1.28 -12.63
C GLY A 220 6.86 -2.23 -12.93
N TYR A 221 6.57 -3.43 -13.42
CA TYR A 221 7.60 -4.36 -13.91
C TYR A 221 8.23 -3.88 -15.23
N ILE A 222 7.41 -3.37 -16.16
CA ILE A 222 7.85 -2.92 -17.49
C ILE A 222 8.72 -1.67 -17.39
N VAL A 223 8.25 -0.61 -16.74
CA VAL A 223 8.94 0.69 -16.75
C VAL A 223 10.30 0.69 -16.06
N PHE A 224 10.61 -0.35 -15.28
CA PHE A 224 11.91 -0.54 -14.64
C PHE A 224 12.83 -1.52 -15.37
N ALA A 225 12.41 -2.04 -16.53
CA ALA A 225 13.26 -2.86 -17.38
C ALA A 225 14.30 -2.04 -18.16
N ASP A 226 14.14 -0.72 -18.23
CA ASP A 226 15.05 0.21 -18.90
C ASP A 226 15.27 1.45 -18.02
N GLU A 227 16.52 1.88 -17.83
CA GLU A 227 16.85 3.03 -16.97
C GLU A 227 16.36 4.37 -17.55
N GLY A 228 16.14 4.43 -18.87
CA GLY A 228 15.70 5.64 -19.58
C GLY A 228 14.34 6.14 -19.11
N PHE A 229 13.44 5.25 -18.66
CA PHE A 229 12.18 5.70 -18.06
C PHE A 229 12.42 6.47 -16.76
N ALA A 230 13.26 5.94 -15.88
CA ALA A 230 13.53 6.56 -14.60
C ALA A 230 14.32 7.88 -14.76
N GLU A 231 15.18 7.99 -15.77
CA GLU A 231 15.84 9.26 -16.14
C GLU A 231 14.83 10.29 -16.67
N SER A 232 13.90 9.86 -17.53
CA SER A 232 12.85 10.72 -18.06
C SER A 232 11.90 11.21 -16.98
N ALA A 233 11.51 10.31 -16.05
CA ALA A 233 10.71 10.65 -14.89
C ALA A 233 11.42 11.69 -14.01
N GLU A 234 12.73 11.52 -13.75
CA GLU A 234 13.53 12.51 -13.03
C GLU A 234 13.60 13.85 -13.78
N ARG A 235 13.84 13.84 -15.09
CA ARG A 235 13.91 15.05 -15.93
C ARG A 235 12.63 15.88 -15.88
N HIS A 236 11.46 15.23 -16.01
CA HIS A 236 10.16 15.90 -16.08
C HIS A 236 9.39 15.89 -14.75
N ARG A 237 10.04 15.53 -13.64
CA ARG A 237 9.42 15.31 -12.32
C ARG A 237 8.47 16.43 -11.88
N ALA A 238 8.86 17.69 -12.07
CA ALA A 238 8.09 18.84 -11.64
C ALA A 238 6.80 18.99 -12.46
N ILE A 239 6.90 18.91 -13.79
CA ILE A 239 5.74 19.01 -14.69
C ILE A 239 4.79 17.82 -14.45
N ALA A 240 5.31 16.60 -14.39
CA ALA A 240 4.50 15.40 -14.16
C ALA A 240 3.77 15.46 -12.81
N LEU A 241 4.47 15.88 -11.74
CA LEU A 241 3.86 16.00 -10.41
C LEU A 241 2.79 17.10 -10.36
N THR A 242 3.03 18.25 -10.99
CA THR A 242 2.07 19.35 -11.06
C THR A 242 0.82 18.94 -11.85
N VAL A 243 0.99 18.40 -13.06
CA VAL A 243 -0.12 17.92 -13.90
C VAL A 243 -0.92 16.86 -13.16
N GLY A 244 -0.23 15.88 -12.57
CA GLY A 244 -0.87 14.82 -11.80
C GLY A 244 -1.67 15.33 -10.61
N THR A 245 -1.09 16.25 -9.84
CA THR A 245 -1.76 16.87 -8.68
C THR A 245 -3.01 17.64 -9.10
N VAL A 246 -2.91 18.47 -10.16
CA VAL A 246 -4.03 19.26 -10.68
C VAL A 246 -5.14 18.35 -11.16
N LEU A 247 -4.84 17.34 -11.98
CA LEU A 247 -5.84 16.42 -12.53
C LEU A 247 -6.48 15.53 -11.45
N CYS A 248 -5.72 15.00 -10.49
CA CYS A 248 -6.27 14.25 -9.37
C CYS A 248 -7.18 15.13 -8.49
N THR A 249 -6.78 16.39 -8.24
CA THR A 249 -7.60 17.35 -7.48
C THR A 249 -8.88 17.68 -8.24
N ALA A 250 -8.79 17.97 -9.53
CA ALA A 250 -9.95 18.26 -10.38
C ALA A 250 -10.92 17.06 -10.42
N PHE A 251 -10.40 15.84 -10.56
CA PHE A 251 -11.22 14.62 -10.58
C PHE A 251 -12.01 14.43 -9.28
N VAL A 252 -11.41 14.74 -8.13
CA VAL A 252 -12.05 14.64 -6.82
C VAL A 252 -13.03 15.80 -6.59
N ALA A 253 -12.64 17.03 -6.93
CA ALA A 253 -13.49 18.22 -6.79
C ALA A 253 -14.75 18.16 -7.67
N THR A 254 -14.66 17.51 -8.83
CA THR A 254 -15.78 17.35 -9.78
C THR A 254 -16.64 16.12 -9.53
N TRP A 255 -16.47 15.41 -8.41
CA TRP A 255 -17.23 14.18 -8.10
C TRP A 255 -18.74 14.32 -8.30
N GLN A 256 -19.36 15.35 -7.72
CA GLN A 256 -20.81 15.58 -7.82
C GLN A 256 -21.29 15.83 -9.24
N TRP A 257 -20.50 16.57 -10.03
CA TRP A 257 -20.79 16.79 -11.44
C TRP A 257 -20.68 15.48 -12.23
N ARG A 258 -19.63 14.69 -11.99
CA ARG A 258 -19.40 13.43 -12.72
C ARG A 258 -20.49 12.39 -12.48
N ILE A 259 -20.95 12.22 -11.24
CA ILE A 259 -22.02 11.25 -10.92
C ILE A 259 -23.40 11.67 -11.48
N ALA A 260 -23.56 12.94 -11.84
CA ALA A 260 -24.79 13.45 -12.45
C ALA A 260 -24.79 13.34 -13.98
N LEU A 261 -23.67 12.96 -14.60
CA LEU A 261 -23.60 12.76 -16.05
C LEU A 261 -24.27 11.44 -16.45
N PRO A 262 -24.87 11.35 -17.64
CA PRO A 262 -25.31 10.08 -18.20
C PRO A 262 -24.13 9.11 -18.36
N ASP A 263 -24.38 7.84 -18.09
CA ASP A 263 -23.44 6.74 -18.33
C ASP A 263 -24.05 5.76 -19.35
N PRO A 264 -23.53 5.69 -20.59
CA PRO A 264 -22.31 6.34 -21.10
C PRO A 264 -22.52 7.79 -21.60
N SER A 265 -21.46 8.62 -21.50
CA SER A 265 -21.37 9.93 -22.16
C SER A 265 -19.93 10.33 -22.52
N VAL A 266 -19.78 11.23 -23.50
CA VAL A 266 -18.46 11.76 -23.93
C VAL A 266 -17.80 12.53 -22.80
N GLN A 267 -18.56 13.36 -22.07
CA GLN A 267 -18.07 14.18 -20.97
C GLN A 267 -17.53 13.31 -19.83
N LEU A 268 -18.24 12.24 -19.46
CA LEU A 268 -17.81 11.32 -18.42
C LEU A 268 -16.56 10.54 -18.86
N THR A 269 -16.52 10.11 -20.12
CA THR A 269 -15.36 9.42 -20.73
C THR A 269 -14.10 10.29 -20.66
N VAL A 270 -14.19 11.54 -21.09
CA VAL A 270 -13.07 12.50 -21.04
C VAL A 270 -12.64 12.74 -19.59
N ALA A 271 -13.59 12.94 -18.67
CA ALA A 271 -13.27 13.15 -17.26
C ALA A 271 -12.56 11.96 -16.62
N ASN A 272 -12.98 10.73 -16.93
CA ASN A 272 -12.37 9.50 -16.44
C ASN A 272 -10.96 9.29 -17.01
N TYR A 273 -10.78 9.51 -18.32
CA TYR A 273 -9.46 9.46 -18.95
C TYR A 273 -8.49 10.49 -18.35
N LEU A 274 -8.92 11.75 -18.17
CA LEU A 274 -8.12 12.77 -17.50
C LEU A 274 -7.80 12.41 -16.04
N GLY A 275 -8.75 11.76 -15.36
CA GLY A 275 -8.54 11.18 -14.03
C GLY A 275 -7.43 10.13 -14.02
N MET A 276 -7.37 9.26 -15.02
CA MET A 276 -6.29 8.26 -15.17
C MET A 276 -4.96 8.89 -15.59
N LEU A 277 -5.00 9.93 -16.42
CA LEU A 277 -3.81 10.72 -16.77
C LEU A 277 -3.22 11.38 -15.51
N GLY A 278 -4.08 11.90 -14.63
CA GLY A 278 -3.69 12.44 -13.34
C GLY A 278 -2.97 11.41 -12.47
N VAL A 279 -3.54 10.21 -12.34
CA VAL A 279 -2.89 9.10 -11.59
C VAL A 279 -1.55 8.73 -12.22
N TRP A 280 -1.49 8.52 -13.53
CA TRP A 280 -0.24 8.10 -14.16
C TRP A 280 0.87 9.16 -14.01
N THR A 281 0.55 10.43 -14.25
CA THR A 281 1.52 11.53 -14.17
C THR A 281 1.95 11.86 -12.74
N ILE A 282 1.06 11.76 -11.75
CA ILE A 282 1.47 11.94 -10.34
C ILE A 282 2.42 10.83 -9.91
N LEU A 283 2.19 9.58 -10.33
CA LEU A 283 3.10 8.46 -10.06
C LEU A 283 4.48 8.68 -10.68
N ILE A 284 4.54 9.13 -11.94
CA ILE A 284 5.80 9.51 -12.60
C ILE A 284 6.50 10.64 -11.85
N GLY A 285 5.76 11.68 -11.47
CA GLY A 285 6.28 12.82 -10.69
C GLY A 285 6.90 12.37 -9.37
N MET A 286 6.21 11.49 -8.63
CA MET A 286 6.71 10.92 -7.38
C MET A 286 7.97 10.06 -7.59
N LEU A 287 8.00 9.21 -8.64
CA LEU A 287 9.19 8.45 -9.00
C LEU A 287 10.38 9.36 -9.31
N GLY A 288 10.15 10.42 -10.09
CA GLY A 288 11.17 11.39 -10.47
C GLY A 288 11.70 12.21 -9.30
N VAL A 289 10.82 12.70 -8.42
CA VAL A 289 11.21 13.40 -7.18
C VAL A 289 11.94 12.45 -6.24
N GLY A 290 11.45 11.22 -6.09
CA GLY A 290 12.09 10.18 -5.30
C GLY A 290 13.53 9.94 -5.78
N ARG A 291 13.73 9.67 -7.07
CA ARG A 291 15.06 9.44 -7.65
C ARG A 291 15.99 10.64 -7.41
N HIS A 292 15.48 11.86 -7.62
CA HIS A 292 16.26 13.09 -7.48
C HIS A 292 16.67 13.43 -6.03
N ARG A 293 15.78 13.18 -5.06
CA ARG A 293 15.97 13.64 -3.66
C ARG A 293 16.29 12.53 -2.67
N LEU A 294 15.84 11.30 -2.93
CA LEU A 294 15.79 10.20 -1.98
C LEU A 294 16.68 9.00 -2.37
N ASP A 295 17.44 9.06 -3.46
CA ASP A 295 18.34 7.96 -3.84
C ASP A 295 19.67 7.95 -3.04
N ARG A 296 19.56 7.95 -1.71
CA ARG A 296 20.70 7.88 -0.79
C ARG A 296 20.49 6.84 0.30
N PRO A 297 21.52 6.04 0.64
CA PRO A 297 21.45 5.14 1.78
C PRO A 297 21.40 5.95 3.09
N SER A 298 20.66 5.45 4.07
CA SER A 298 20.70 5.99 5.43
C SER A 298 20.35 4.90 6.45
N ARG A 299 20.68 5.14 7.72
CA ARG A 299 20.27 4.26 8.83
C ARG A 299 18.75 4.24 8.96
N SER A 300 18.11 5.40 8.84
CA SER A 300 16.65 5.54 8.87
C SER A 300 15.98 4.74 7.75
N LEU A 301 16.51 4.79 6.52
CA LEU A 301 16.01 3.98 5.40
C LEU A 301 16.07 2.49 5.72
N SER A 302 17.20 2.02 6.26
CA SER A 302 17.38 0.59 6.58
C SER A 302 16.41 0.12 7.64
N TYR A 303 16.20 0.91 8.69
CA TYR A 303 15.24 0.64 9.75
C TYR A 303 13.79 0.68 9.24
N LEU A 304 13.39 1.78 8.59
CA LEU A 304 12.03 1.98 8.12
C LEU A 304 11.65 1.01 7.00
N ALA A 305 12.58 0.60 6.15
CA ALA A 305 12.32 -0.42 5.12
C ALA A 305 12.07 -1.80 5.74
N GLU A 306 12.73 -2.13 6.86
CA GLU A 306 12.42 -3.34 7.62
C GLU A 306 11.07 -3.21 8.35
N ALA A 307 10.75 -2.01 8.85
CA ALA A 307 9.52 -1.72 9.59
C ALA A 307 8.26 -1.59 8.71
N SER A 308 8.39 -1.19 7.44
CA SER A 308 7.25 -0.76 6.63
C SER A 308 6.15 -1.82 6.52
N TYR A 309 6.52 -3.09 6.36
CA TYR A 309 5.52 -4.15 6.18
C TYR A 309 4.81 -4.51 7.50
N PRO A 310 5.51 -4.75 8.62
CA PRO A 310 4.86 -4.91 9.92
C PRO A 310 4.00 -3.70 10.33
N ILE A 311 4.49 -2.47 10.12
CA ILE A 311 3.73 -1.25 10.43
C ILE A 311 2.47 -1.17 9.58
N TYR A 312 2.54 -1.51 8.29
CA TYR A 312 1.36 -1.64 7.44
C TYR A 312 0.35 -2.68 7.99
N ILE A 313 0.80 -3.80 8.56
CA ILE A 313 -0.14 -4.77 9.15
C ILE A 313 -0.79 -4.20 10.42
N LEU A 314 -0.04 -3.46 11.25
CA LEU A 314 -0.49 -3.02 12.57
C LEU A 314 -1.30 -1.73 12.59
N HIS A 315 -1.00 -0.79 11.68
CA HIS A 315 -1.42 0.61 11.82
C HIS A 315 -2.93 0.80 12.00
N GLN A 316 -3.77 0.18 11.17
CA GLN A 316 -5.21 0.41 11.22
C GLN A 316 -5.81 -0.14 12.51
N THR A 317 -5.41 -1.33 12.97
CA THR A 317 -5.86 -1.87 14.26
C THR A 317 -5.49 -0.95 15.41
N ALA A 318 -4.27 -0.42 15.44
CA ALA A 318 -3.87 0.56 16.45
C ALA A 318 -4.72 1.84 16.39
N ILE A 319 -5.00 2.36 15.19
CA ILE A 319 -5.87 3.52 14.98
C ILE A 319 -7.28 3.25 15.51
N ILE A 320 -7.90 2.12 15.15
CA ILE A 320 -9.27 1.78 15.55
C ILE A 320 -9.38 1.58 17.06
N VAL A 321 -8.42 0.88 17.67
CA VAL A 321 -8.39 0.67 19.12
C VAL A 321 -8.29 2.02 19.83
N VAL A 322 -7.34 2.89 19.47
CA VAL A 322 -7.18 4.21 20.09
C VAL A 322 -8.42 5.08 19.84
N ALA A 323 -8.92 5.13 18.60
CA ALA A 323 -10.10 5.90 18.23
C ALA A 323 -11.33 5.51 19.07
N SER A 324 -11.53 4.21 19.35
CA SER A 324 -12.68 3.71 20.13
C SER A 324 -12.78 4.31 21.55
N PHE A 325 -11.68 4.80 22.10
CA PHE A 325 -11.63 5.54 23.37
C PHE A 325 -11.69 7.05 23.14
N VAL A 326 -10.87 7.58 22.22
CA VAL A 326 -10.70 9.03 22.05
C VAL A 326 -11.98 9.72 21.55
N VAL A 327 -12.76 9.09 20.66
CA VAL A 327 -13.98 9.71 20.12
C VAL A 327 -15.09 9.90 21.17
N LYS A 328 -14.98 9.23 22.32
CA LYS A 328 -15.93 9.35 23.45
C LYS A 328 -15.59 10.48 24.42
N THR A 329 -14.43 11.12 24.24
CA THR A 329 -14.00 12.23 25.08
C THR A 329 -14.70 13.54 24.68
N SER A 330 -14.75 14.50 25.59
CA SER A 330 -15.29 15.86 25.32
C SER A 330 -14.34 16.75 24.51
N LEU A 331 -13.20 16.22 24.03
CA LEU A 331 -12.24 16.97 23.23
C LEU A 331 -12.82 17.35 21.86
N GLY A 332 -12.39 18.51 21.34
CA GLY A 332 -12.73 18.93 19.97
C GLY A 332 -12.13 18.01 18.90
N GLY A 333 -12.75 17.95 17.72
CA GLY A 333 -12.38 17.00 16.65
C GLY A 333 -10.91 17.06 16.23
N VAL A 334 -10.29 18.25 16.18
CA VAL A 334 -8.86 18.39 15.85
C VAL A 334 -7.97 17.74 16.91
N ALA A 335 -8.27 17.96 18.19
CA ALA A 335 -7.52 17.35 19.29
C ALA A 335 -7.70 15.82 19.28
N GLN A 336 -8.91 15.32 19.03
CA GLN A 336 -9.16 13.88 18.86
C GLN A 336 -8.31 13.32 17.72
N TRP A 337 -8.27 13.97 16.56
CA TRP A 337 -7.49 13.54 15.39
C TRP A 337 -6.00 13.46 15.70
N VAL A 338 -5.42 14.50 16.32
CA VAL A 338 -3.99 14.53 16.67
C VAL A 338 -3.64 13.43 17.66
N ILE A 339 -4.47 13.21 18.68
CA ILE A 339 -4.24 12.17 19.68
C ILE A 339 -4.30 10.78 19.03
N ILE A 340 -5.32 10.50 18.22
CA ILE A 340 -5.45 9.20 17.54
C ILE A 340 -4.24 8.96 16.64
N MET A 341 -3.84 9.96 15.85
CA MET A 341 -2.68 9.89 14.97
C MET A 341 -1.39 9.55 15.74
N VAL A 342 -1.06 10.35 16.75
CA VAL A 342 0.22 10.22 17.47
C VAL A 342 0.24 8.92 18.28
N ALA A 343 -0.81 8.64 19.06
CA ALA A 343 -0.85 7.47 19.92
C ALA A 343 -0.87 6.16 19.09
N SER A 344 -1.59 6.10 17.98
CA SER A 344 -1.59 4.92 17.11
C SER A 344 -0.26 4.70 16.39
N THR A 345 0.41 5.79 15.98
CA THR A 345 1.77 5.74 15.40
C THR A 345 2.75 5.18 16.42
N VAL A 346 2.80 5.76 17.62
CA VAL A 346 3.69 5.30 18.72
C VAL A 346 3.40 3.85 19.08
N THR A 347 2.13 3.48 19.21
CA THR A 347 1.71 2.11 19.54
C THR A 347 2.15 1.11 18.46
N SER A 348 1.97 1.46 17.19
CA SER A 348 2.37 0.59 16.07
C SER A 348 3.89 0.37 16.05
N PHE A 349 4.68 1.43 16.28
CA PHE A 349 6.14 1.32 16.36
C PHE A 349 6.61 0.57 17.61
N ALA A 350 5.94 0.73 18.74
CA ALA A 350 6.23 -0.03 19.96
C ALA A 350 5.97 -1.53 19.76
N ILE A 351 4.83 -1.90 19.16
CA ILE A 351 4.52 -3.31 18.83
C ILE A 351 5.53 -3.84 17.81
N TYR A 352 5.88 -3.05 16.79
CA TYR A 352 6.91 -3.42 15.82
C TYR A 352 8.26 -3.75 16.49
N GLU A 353 8.70 -2.97 17.48
CA GLU A 353 9.96 -3.23 18.19
C GLU A 353 9.93 -4.59 18.93
N VAL A 354 8.78 -5.00 19.44
CA VAL A 354 8.58 -6.35 20.01
C VAL A 354 8.64 -7.41 18.90
N VAL A 355 7.88 -7.22 17.82
CA VAL A 355 7.83 -8.12 16.66
C VAL A 355 9.23 -8.34 16.07
N ARG A 356 10.03 -7.27 15.98
CA ARG A 356 11.38 -7.29 15.42
C ARG A 356 12.34 -8.15 16.24
N ARG A 357 12.14 -8.23 17.57
CA ARG A 357 13.03 -8.94 18.51
C ARG A 357 12.66 -10.41 18.69
N PHE A 358 11.39 -10.77 18.51
CA PHE A 358 10.92 -12.14 18.71
C PHE A 358 10.86 -12.94 17.38
N GLY A 359 11.70 -13.96 17.26
CA GLY A 359 11.89 -14.76 16.04
C GLY A 359 10.58 -15.26 15.39
N PRO A 360 9.66 -15.91 16.13
CA PRO A 360 8.38 -16.34 15.56
C PRO A 360 7.50 -15.18 15.07
N MET A 361 7.48 -14.04 15.77
CA MET A 361 6.75 -12.86 15.30
C MET A 361 7.35 -12.33 14.00
N ARG A 362 8.67 -12.35 13.83
CA ARG A 362 9.30 -11.97 12.54
C ARG A 362 8.73 -12.79 11.37
N TYR A 363 8.51 -14.08 11.57
CA TYR A 363 7.91 -14.94 10.54
C TYR A 363 6.44 -14.59 10.28
N LEU A 364 5.63 -14.43 11.34
CA LEU A 364 4.21 -14.07 11.23
C LEU A 364 3.99 -12.69 10.60
N PHE A 365 4.95 -11.78 10.69
CA PHE A 365 4.94 -10.47 10.04
C PHE A 365 5.74 -10.43 8.72
N GLY A 366 6.11 -11.58 8.16
CA GLY A 366 6.76 -11.69 6.83
C GLY A 366 8.19 -11.14 6.76
N MET A 367 8.78 -10.84 7.92
CA MET A 367 10.13 -10.33 8.05
C MET A 367 11.16 -11.43 7.74
N ARG A 368 12.40 -11.02 7.49
CA ARG A 368 13.51 -11.98 7.37
C ARG A 368 13.85 -12.54 8.75
N PRO A 369 14.31 -13.80 8.89
CA PRO A 369 14.87 -14.28 10.14
C PRO A 369 15.93 -13.31 10.66
N ALA A 370 16.02 -13.14 11.97
CA ALA A 370 17.10 -12.35 12.55
C ALA A 370 18.41 -13.04 12.16
N THR A 371 19.28 -12.35 11.42
CA THR A 371 20.64 -12.86 11.25
C THR A 371 21.27 -12.77 12.64
N HIS A 372 21.58 -13.91 13.26
CA HIS A 372 22.50 -13.94 14.39
C HIS A 372 23.76 -13.23 13.92
N ARG A 373 23.92 -11.97 14.30
CA ARG A 373 25.20 -11.28 14.19
C ARG A 373 26.07 -11.98 15.22
N LYS A 374 26.70 -13.12 14.85
CA LYS A 374 27.83 -13.64 15.61
C LYS A 374 28.78 -12.46 15.73
N SER A 375 28.98 -11.97 16.95
CA SER A 375 29.97 -10.94 17.25
C SER A 375 31.33 -11.52 16.91
N SER A 376 31.84 -11.26 15.72
CA SER A 376 33.21 -11.59 15.32
C SER A 376 34.23 -10.63 15.97
N TRP A 377 33.97 -10.18 17.20
CA TRP A 377 34.85 -9.25 17.93
C TRP A 377 35.71 -9.92 19.00
N ALA A 378 35.84 -11.25 18.97
CA ALA A 378 36.73 -11.98 19.86
C ALA A 378 37.38 -13.15 19.12
N ALA A 379 38.41 -12.86 18.30
CA ALA A 379 39.54 -13.76 17.99
C ALA A 379 40.47 -13.13 16.95
N SER A 380 41.09 -12.00 17.29
CA SER A 380 42.32 -11.56 16.62
C SER A 380 43.18 -10.79 17.63
N ALA A 381 43.56 -11.48 18.71
CA ALA A 381 44.75 -11.09 19.46
C ALA A 381 45.97 -11.53 18.63
N PRO A 382 46.92 -10.64 18.30
CA PRO A 382 48.17 -11.05 17.67
C PRO A 382 48.94 -11.95 18.64
N LYS A 383 49.31 -13.16 18.19
CA LYS A 383 50.32 -13.97 18.87
C LYS A 383 51.63 -13.17 18.82
N GLY A 384 52.12 -12.74 19.98
CA GLY A 384 53.47 -12.23 20.13
C GLY A 384 54.48 -13.29 19.69
N GLN A 385 55.49 -12.85 18.95
CA GLN A 385 56.65 -13.67 18.59
C GLN A 385 57.47 -13.98 19.86
N PRO A 386 57.95 -15.22 20.06
CA PRO A 386 58.98 -15.48 21.06
C PRO A 386 60.34 -15.02 20.53
N GLY A 387 61.07 -14.31 21.38
CA GLY A 387 62.51 -14.08 21.22
C GLY A 387 63.34 -15.28 21.62
#